data_AF-A0A353EVL2-F1
#
_entry.id   AF-A0A353EVL2-F1
#
_cell.length_a   1.000
_cell.length_b   1.000
_cell.length_c   1.000
_cell.angle_alpha   90.00
_cell.angle_beta   90.00
_cell.angle_gamma   90.00
#
_symmetry.space_group_name_H-M   'P 1'
#
loop_
_entity.id
_entity.type
_entity.pdbx_description
1 polymer ?
#
loop_
_entity_poly.entity_id
_entity_poly.type
_entity_poly.pdbx_seq_one_letter_code
_entity_poly.pdbx_strand_id
1 'polypeptide(L)'
;MKRLPPRKKTISTVCSADFAMMKKATVLRLVPTLLLLLALALCGCGKGNADGGETTDATQQVLELLADGKTQFVLIRAVGKHSKLDIRDGRRLNTALNALLDAEISFVSDTELSASEDRYELLLGCTDRPESQALSETLKYGDFYVGLCGKKLLLLGGSEEATGEAIDWFLDHILKGKSKGDSVMLHAADNYRYEKNCKIKTVLLGETSLLHCNIVIPEAKPITEYRVALALQAHLLRNAGYYCEIVTDATEPSACELVIGQTTREALSVAHNGYRIEQRGSRLYVAADNVFAYDLALEQLTGTVFSRTQEELRLENVSLTGTDEADRSARSGTYRILINNIYGGHQPQHPFAQRGEMLAELYRVYNPDIIGLQEFTDRAESIAARLTGYTMVQVNTQGVRNFVPLFYKADRFEVVASGYHRYTDGQNDNSKAVTWAVFRALDNGDVFAVASTHFSWKAEAGEARLTDAVQLSEVVAGIAAQYGCPVFFGGDFNCNMSSAPYRRVAESGAADTWRLAKTSVDLCTNHSYASYNEETQLYENPVKPSAAYAEAIDHIFLLGTDRVTVDRFLISTDLYALLSTDHTPLILDFSMEEG
;
A
#
# COMPACT_ATOMS: atom_id res chain seq x y z
N MET A 1 -26.69 14.23 63.45
CA MET A 1 -25.89 15.26 64.15
C MET A 1 -24.40 14.98 63.87
N LYS A 2 -23.70 15.97 63.28
CA LYS A 2 -22.22 16.23 63.24
C LYS A 2 -21.29 15.12 62.69
N ARG A 3 -20.65 15.25 61.51
CA ARG A 3 -19.58 16.17 60.99
C ARG A 3 -18.12 15.73 61.29
N LEU A 4 -17.41 15.33 60.21
CA LEU A 4 -16.04 15.69 59.72
C LEU A 4 -14.79 15.49 60.62
N PRO A 5 -13.53 15.45 60.08
CA PRO A 5 -13.00 15.18 58.72
C PRO A 5 -11.71 14.30 58.70
N PRO A 6 -11.01 14.16 57.55
CA PRO A 6 -9.56 14.37 57.59
C PRO A 6 -9.01 15.37 56.54
N ARG A 7 -8.27 16.34 57.07
CA ARG A 7 -7.02 17.00 56.65
C ARG A 7 -6.70 17.17 55.14
N LYS A 8 -6.83 18.43 54.70
CA LYS A 8 -6.00 19.07 53.66
C LYS A 8 -4.58 19.36 54.21
N LYS A 9 -3.55 19.19 53.38
CA LYS A 9 -2.26 19.88 53.52
C LYS A 9 -2.03 20.71 52.26
N THR A 10 -2.10 22.03 52.43
CA THR A 10 -1.66 23.05 51.48
C THR A 10 -0.18 23.32 51.72
N ILE A 11 0.62 23.41 50.66
CA ILE A 11 1.85 24.22 50.67
C ILE A 11 1.78 25.19 49.50
N SER A 12 2.09 26.43 49.83
CA SER A 12 1.82 27.69 49.16
C SER A 12 2.72 27.98 47.97
N THR A 13 2.14 28.56 46.93
CA THR A 13 2.79 29.41 45.94
C THR A 13 3.33 30.67 46.59
N VAL A 14 4.61 30.98 46.35
CA VAL A 14 5.19 32.32 46.54
C VAL A 14 5.26 32.96 45.16
N CYS A 15 4.67 34.14 45.03
CA CYS A 15 4.72 34.98 43.84
C CYS A 15 5.67 36.16 44.08
N SER A 16 6.23 36.65 42.97
CA SER A 16 6.92 37.94 42.75
C SER A 16 8.35 38.12 43.22
N ALA A 17 9.24 38.37 42.25
CA ALA A 17 10.19 39.49 42.29
C ALA A 17 10.65 39.81 40.84
N ASP A 18 10.78 41.11 40.59
CA ASP A 18 11.05 41.81 39.33
C ASP A 18 12.33 41.39 38.60
N PHE A 19 12.38 41.60 37.27
CA PHE A 19 13.62 42.03 36.63
C PHE A 19 13.37 42.94 35.41
N ALA A 20 13.85 44.18 35.54
CA ALA A 20 14.03 45.13 34.45
C ALA A 20 15.40 44.96 33.78
N MET A 21 15.41 45.18 32.47
CA MET A 21 16.54 45.50 31.57
C MET A 21 17.81 44.62 31.57
N MET A 22 18.01 43.90 30.46
CA MET A 22 19.25 44.05 29.68
C MET A 22 19.09 43.56 28.23
N LYS A 23 19.46 44.44 27.30
CA LYS A 23 19.55 44.21 25.86
C LYS A 23 20.54 43.08 25.55
N LYS A 24 20.15 42.14 24.67
CA LYS A 24 20.86 41.77 23.44
C LYS A 24 20.08 40.70 22.67
N ALA A 25 19.95 40.94 21.37
CA ALA A 25 19.19 40.16 20.42
C ALA A 25 19.68 38.71 20.30
N THR A 26 18.72 37.78 20.17
CA THR A 26 18.60 36.67 19.19
C THR A 26 17.83 35.52 19.84
N VAL A 27 16.87 34.94 19.10
CA VAL A 27 15.99 33.80 19.44
C VAL A 27 14.73 34.14 20.24
N LEU A 28 13.55 33.99 19.61
CA LEU A 28 12.47 33.05 20.00
C LEU A 28 11.17 33.38 19.23
N ARG A 29 10.94 32.73 18.07
CA ARG A 29 9.65 32.72 17.35
C ARG A 29 8.67 31.65 17.88
N LEU A 30 8.87 31.15 19.11
CA LEU A 30 8.07 30.06 19.71
C LEU A 30 6.99 30.54 20.69
N VAL A 31 6.92 31.85 21.00
CA VAL A 31 6.00 32.38 22.01
C VAL A 31 4.57 32.66 21.47
N PRO A 32 4.37 33.18 20.24
CA PRO A 32 3.00 33.46 19.76
C PRO A 32 2.20 32.19 19.42
N THR A 33 2.86 31.19 18.82
CA THR A 33 2.24 29.93 18.41
C THR A 33 1.79 29.08 19.60
N LEU A 34 2.58 29.07 20.67
CA LEU A 34 2.23 28.35 21.90
C LEU A 34 1.06 29.00 22.66
N LEU A 35 0.95 30.34 22.64
CA LEU A 35 -0.18 31.08 23.21
C LEU A 35 -1.48 30.87 22.40
N LEU A 36 -1.39 30.78 21.07
CA LEU A 36 -2.53 30.50 20.20
C LEU A 36 -3.01 29.04 20.34
N LEU A 37 -2.08 28.09 20.43
CA LEU A 37 -2.37 26.68 20.74
C LEU A 37 -3.01 26.51 22.14
N LEU A 38 -2.55 27.26 23.15
CA LEU A 38 -3.16 27.27 24.48
C LEU A 38 -4.57 27.89 24.48
N ALA A 39 -4.81 28.96 23.71
CA ALA A 39 -6.13 29.58 23.61
C ALA A 39 -7.17 28.64 22.95
N LEU A 40 -6.76 27.89 21.91
CA LEU A 40 -7.60 26.89 21.26
C LEU A 40 -7.84 25.65 22.13
N ALA A 41 -6.83 25.23 22.92
CA ALA A 41 -6.98 24.13 23.89
C ALA A 41 -7.88 24.49 25.09
N LEU A 42 -7.87 25.75 25.55
CA LEU A 42 -8.70 26.23 26.66
C LEU A 42 -10.17 26.44 26.28
N CYS A 43 -10.50 26.58 25.00
CA CYS A 43 -11.89 26.62 24.53
C CYS A 43 -12.56 25.23 24.44
N GLY A 44 -11.85 24.13 24.75
CA GLY A 44 -12.27 22.75 24.51
C GLY A 44 -12.77 21.94 25.71
N CYS A 45 -13.07 22.54 26.87
CA CYS A 45 -13.52 21.77 28.05
C CYS A 45 -14.99 22.03 28.44
N GLY A 46 -15.87 21.09 28.09
CA GLY A 46 -17.14 20.82 28.79
C GLY A 46 -17.47 19.33 28.62
N LYS A 47 -17.82 18.52 29.63
CA LYS A 47 -18.34 18.72 30.99
C LYS A 47 -17.74 17.67 31.94
N GLY A 48 -17.43 18.09 33.17
CA GLY A 48 -17.17 17.21 34.33
C GLY A 48 -17.58 17.94 35.61
N ASN A 49 -18.35 17.28 36.47
CA ASN A 49 -19.10 17.88 37.59
C ASN A 49 -18.22 18.51 38.70
N ALA A 50 -18.58 19.76 39.08
CA ALA A 50 -18.48 20.48 40.36
C ALA A 50 -17.25 20.32 41.30
N ASP A 51 -16.59 21.44 41.67
CA ASP A 51 -17.00 22.29 42.81
C ASP A 51 -16.20 23.62 42.85
N GLY A 52 -16.79 24.67 43.44
CA GLY A 52 -16.47 26.08 43.21
C GLY A 52 -15.11 26.63 43.70
N GLY A 53 -14.59 27.58 42.91
CA GLY A 53 -13.56 28.56 43.24
C GLY A 53 -13.60 29.67 42.17
N GLU A 54 -13.64 30.93 42.60
CA GLU A 54 -13.84 32.13 41.77
C GLU A 54 -12.95 32.13 40.51
N THR A 55 -13.57 31.94 39.35
CA THR A 55 -12.97 32.12 38.04
C THR A 55 -13.11 33.57 37.61
N THR A 56 -11.99 34.21 37.30
CA THR A 56 -11.95 35.47 36.56
C THR A 56 -12.73 35.33 35.26
N ASP A 57 -13.71 36.22 35.06
CA ASP A 57 -14.58 36.31 33.88
C ASP A 57 -13.74 36.33 32.59
N ALA A 58 -13.81 35.24 31.82
CA ALA A 58 -13.48 35.28 30.41
C ALA A 58 -14.63 36.03 29.72
N THR A 59 -14.40 37.27 29.31
CA THR A 59 -15.34 38.05 28.49
C THR A 59 -15.85 37.18 27.33
N GLN A 60 -17.14 36.85 27.35
CA GLN A 60 -17.80 36.05 26.31
C GLN A 60 -17.65 36.76 24.97
N GLN A 61 -16.83 36.19 24.08
CA GLN A 61 -16.74 36.65 22.71
C GLN A 61 -18.08 36.35 22.00
N VAL A 62 -18.72 37.40 21.50
CA VAL A 62 -19.96 37.33 20.71
C VAL A 62 -19.72 38.04 19.39
N LEU A 63 -19.96 37.36 18.28
CA LEU A 63 -19.89 37.94 16.93
C LEU A 63 -21.27 37.92 16.27
N GLU A 64 -21.68 39.04 15.70
CA GLU A 64 -22.88 39.12 14.88
C GLU A 64 -22.53 38.70 13.45
N LEU A 65 -22.96 37.49 13.07
CA LEU A 65 -22.74 36.95 11.72
C LEU A 65 -23.70 37.60 10.72
N LEU A 66 -24.98 37.65 11.07
CA LEU A 66 -26.06 38.22 10.25
C LEU A 66 -26.89 39.17 11.12
N ALA A 67 -27.27 40.33 10.60
CA ALA A 67 -28.30 41.20 11.17
C ALA A 67 -28.90 42.10 10.09
N ASP A 68 -30.23 42.30 10.14
CA ASP A 68 -30.97 43.14 9.20
C ASP A 68 -30.65 42.85 7.73
N GLY A 69 -30.54 41.56 7.39
CA GLY A 69 -30.22 41.09 6.03
C GLY A 69 -28.79 41.41 5.58
N LYS A 70 -27.87 41.75 6.49
CA LYS A 70 -26.48 42.11 6.18
C LYS A 70 -25.50 41.26 6.96
N THR A 71 -24.27 41.20 6.44
CA THR A 71 -23.12 40.62 7.13
C THR A 71 -21.90 41.49 6.92
N GLN A 72 -21.03 41.54 7.94
CA GLN A 72 -19.70 42.15 7.84
C GLN A 72 -18.60 41.14 7.48
N PHE A 73 -18.94 39.85 7.44
CA PHE A 73 -17.98 38.78 7.16
C PHE A 73 -17.65 38.71 5.67
N VAL A 74 -16.38 38.45 5.37
CA VAL A 74 -15.96 37.97 4.06
C VAL A 74 -15.78 36.45 4.15
N LEU A 75 -16.39 35.72 3.22
CA LEU A 75 -16.21 34.27 3.10
C LEU A 75 -14.93 33.98 2.33
N ILE A 76 -13.98 33.30 2.98
CA ILE A 76 -12.67 33.02 2.42
C ILE A 76 -12.41 31.52 2.39
N ARG A 77 -12.13 30.99 1.21
CA ARG A 77 -11.79 29.58 1.01
C ARG A 77 -10.28 29.38 0.87
N ALA A 78 -9.77 28.31 1.46
CA ALA A 78 -8.41 27.86 1.19
C ALA A 78 -8.25 27.45 -0.28
N VAL A 79 -7.17 27.87 -0.95
CA VAL A 79 -6.76 27.31 -2.25
C VAL A 79 -5.27 26.95 -2.26
N GLY A 80 -4.87 26.14 -3.25
CA GLY A 80 -3.47 25.76 -3.44
C GLY A 80 -3.07 24.49 -2.69
N LYS A 81 -1.75 24.30 -2.50
CA LYS A 81 -1.13 23.02 -2.12
C LYS A 81 -1.57 22.47 -0.76
N HIS A 82 -2.11 23.31 0.11
CA HIS A 82 -2.60 22.93 1.44
C HIS A 82 -4.12 23.01 1.57
N SER A 83 -4.82 23.36 0.49
CA SER A 83 -6.29 23.37 0.50
C SER A 83 -6.82 21.94 0.52
N LYS A 84 -7.64 21.69 1.53
CA LYS A 84 -8.39 20.46 1.75
C LYS A 84 -9.87 20.78 1.62
N LEU A 85 -10.30 21.45 0.55
CA LEU A 85 -11.67 21.94 0.42
C LEU A 85 -12.13 21.88 -1.05
N ASP A 86 -13.23 21.15 -1.30
CA ASP A 86 -13.94 21.23 -2.58
C ASP A 86 -14.56 22.62 -2.74
N ILE A 87 -14.35 23.25 -3.90
CA ILE A 87 -15.02 24.51 -4.22
C ILE A 87 -16.56 24.37 -4.15
N ARG A 88 -17.10 23.17 -4.40
CA ARG A 88 -18.54 22.89 -4.30
C ARG A 88 -19.05 23.06 -2.87
N ASP A 89 -18.29 22.63 -1.87
CA ASP A 89 -18.67 22.79 -0.46
C ASP A 89 -18.67 24.26 -0.05
N GLY A 90 -17.64 25.01 -0.47
CA GLY A 90 -17.61 26.45 -0.26
C GLY A 90 -18.78 27.18 -0.94
N ARG A 91 -19.14 26.78 -2.16
CA ARG A 91 -20.31 27.33 -2.88
C ARG A 91 -21.63 26.99 -2.21
N ARG A 92 -21.75 25.80 -1.61
CA ARG A 92 -22.94 25.39 -0.85
C ARG A 92 -23.17 26.32 0.33
N LEU A 93 -22.14 26.58 1.14
CA LEU A 93 -22.24 27.55 2.24
C LEU A 93 -22.53 28.96 1.73
N ASN A 94 -21.83 29.42 0.69
CA ASN A 94 -22.07 30.73 0.08
C ASN A 94 -23.53 30.90 -0.34
N THR A 95 -24.11 29.89 -0.97
CA THR A 95 -25.51 29.90 -1.40
C THR A 95 -26.46 29.99 -0.20
N ALA A 96 -26.22 29.20 0.85
CA ALA A 96 -27.03 29.21 2.06
C ALA A 96 -27.00 30.58 2.78
N LEU A 97 -25.82 31.20 2.88
CA LEU A 97 -25.68 32.54 3.47
C LEU A 97 -26.37 33.61 2.63
N ASN A 98 -26.20 33.58 1.31
CA ASN A 98 -26.84 34.55 0.40
C ASN A 98 -28.37 34.46 0.40
N ALA A 99 -28.95 33.29 0.68
CA ALA A 99 -30.40 33.15 0.86
C ALA A 99 -30.94 33.93 2.08
N LEU A 100 -30.09 34.24 3.05
CA LEU A 100 -30.44 34.97 4.28
C LEU A 100 -30.15 36.49 4.19
N LEU A 101 -29.45 36.94 3.14
CA LEU A 101 -28.94 38.30 2.98
C LEU A 101 -29.71 39.13 1.93
N ASP A 102 -29.64 40.44 2.07
CA ASP A 102 -30.12 41.44 1.11
C ASP A 102 -29.08 41.79 0.04
N ALA A 103 -27.79 41.66 0.37
CA ALA A 103 -26.67 41.85 -0.53
C ALA A 103 -25.76 40.62 -0.49
N GLU A 104 -25.15 40.31 -1.63
CA GLU A 104 -24.29 39.13 -1.76
C GLU A 104 -23.07 39.24 -0.85
N ILE A 105 -22.78 38.18 -0.09
CA ILE A 105 -21.54 38.07 0.69
C ILE A 105 -20.36 37.89 -0.26
N SER A 106 -19.25 38.58 0.03
CA SER A 106 -18.01 38.39 -0.72
C SER A 106 -17.47 36.98 -0.50
N PHE A 107 -17.32 36.21 -1.58
CA PHE A 107 -16.73 34.88 -1.58
C PHE A 107 -15.46 34.84 -2.42
N VAL A 108 -14.31 34.75 -1.76
CA VAL A 108 -12.98 34.84 -2.38
C VAL A 108 -12.08 33.71 -1.90
N SER A 109 -11.02 33.42 -2.64
CA SER A 109 -9.94 32.57 -2.16
C SER A 109 -8.97 33.34 -1.25
N ASP A 110 -8.24 32.59 -0.44
CA ASP A 110 -7.17 33.12 0.39
C ASP A 110 -6.06 33.81 -0.40
N THR A 111 -5.82 33.40 -1.63
CA THR A 111 -4.88 34.07 -2.54
C THR A 111 -5.40 35.38 -3.16
N GLU A 112 -6.72 35.59 -3.19
CA GLU A 112 -7.33 36.79 -3.78
C GLU A 112 -7.44 37.94 -2.77
N LEU A 113 -7.39 37.64 -1.47
CA LEU A 113 -7.54 38.64 -0.42
C LEU A 113 -6.50 38.44 0.67
N SER A 114 -5.65 39.44 0.87
CA SER A 114 -4.61 39.40 1.90
C SER A 114 -5.19 39.33 3.33
N ALA A 115 -4.51 38.56 4.17
CA ALA A 115 -4.82 38.43 5.60
C ALA A 115 -4.92 39.80 6.30
N SER A 116 -5.89 39.92 7.20
CA SER A 116 -6.11 41.13 8.01
C SER A 116 -6.62 40.73 9.39
N GLU A 117 -5.96 41.20 10.45
CA GLU A 117 -6.40 40.95 11.84
C GLU A 117 -7.71 41.70 12.17
N ASP A 118 -8.00 42.79 11.46
CA ASP A 118 -9.14 43.65 11.74
C ASP A 118 -10.43 43.27 11.02
N ARG A 119 -10.33 42.41 9.99
CA ARG A 119 -11.45 42.00 9.16
C ARG A 119 -12.20 40.81 9.77
N TYR A 120 -13.52 40.87 9.74
CA TYR A 120 -14.37 39.73 10.00
C TYR A 120 -14.29 38.75 8.83
N GLU A 121 -13.80 37.55 9.08
CA GLU A 121 -13.57 36.54 8.03
C GLU A 121 -14.17 35.19 8.46
N LEU A 122 -14.88 34.56 7.53
CA LEU A 122 -15.35 33.19 7.66
C LEU A 122 -14.40 32.32 6.85
N LEU A 123 -13.53 31.58 7.54
CA LEU A 123 -12.46 30.80 6.94
C LEU A 123 -12.93 29.37 6.70
N LEU A 124 -12.89 28.94 5.44
CA LEU A 124 -13.19 27.57 5.02
C LEU A 124 -11.91 26.82 4.68
N GLY A 125 -11.62 25.76 5.44
CA GLY A 125 -10.42 24.95 5.25
C GLY A 125 -9.15 25.63 5.78
N CYS A 126 -7.99 25.02 5.50
CA CYS A 126 -6.69 25.48 5.98
C CYS A 126 -6.19 26.62 5.08
N THR A 127 -6.64 27.84 5.36
CA THR A 127 -6.28 29.03 4.58
C THR A 127 -4.86 29.51 4.91
N ASP A 128 -4.38 30.53 4.19
CA ASP A 128 -3.13 31.26 4.53
C ASP A 128 -3.18 32.07 5.85
N ARG A 129 -4.27 32.01 6.62
CA ARG A 129 -4.38 32.68 7.94
C ARG A 129 -3.74 31.84 9.05
N PRO A 130 -2.99 32.48 9.98
CA PRO A 130 -2.39 31.80 11.13
C PRO A 130 -3.40 31.02 11.99
N GLU A 131 -4.62 31.53 12.15
CA GLU A 131 -5.66 30.90 12.96
C GLU A 131 -6.09 29.54 12.40
N SER A 132 -6.32 29.45 11.08
CA SER A 132 -6.67 28.18 10.43
C SER A 132 -5.47 27.24 10.33
N GLN A 133 -4.26 27.77 10.13
CA GLN A 133 -3.04 26.96 10.10
C GLN A 133 -2.76 26.29 11.45
N ALA A 134 -2.78 27.07 12.54
CA ALA A 134 -2.58 26.55 13.89
C ALA A 134 -3.65 25.52 14.28
N LEU A 135 -4.91 25.74 13.89
CA LEU A 135 -5.97 24.76 14.12
C LEU A 135 -5.75 23.48 13.31
N SER A 136 -5.31 23.59 12.06
CA SER A 136 -5.06 22.43 11.19
C SER A 136 -4.00 21.47 11.74
N GLU A 137 -3.04 21.98 12.50
CA GLU A 137 -1.99 21.18 13.17
C GLU A 137 -2.54 20.30 14.30
N THR A 138 -3.81 20.49 14.69
CA THR A 138 -4.45 19.76 15.81
C THR A 138 -5.53 18.76 15.38
N LEU A 139 -5.90 18.75 14.10
CA LEU A 139 -7.01 17.95 13.58
C LEU A 139 -6.51 16.69 12.89
N LYS A 140 -6.96 15.52 13.36
CA LYS A 140 -6.77 14.26 12.65
C LYS A 140 -7.65 14.22 11.41
N TYR A 141 -7.39 13.26 10.53
CA TYR A 141 -8.00 13.19 9.20
C TYR A 141 -9.53 13.34 9.21
N GLY A 142 -10.22 12.67 10.13
CA GLY A 142 -11.68 12.72 10.23
C GLY A 142 -12.23 13.72 11.26
N ASP A 143 -11.37 14.50 11.91
CA ASP A 143 -11.78 15.50 12.90
C ASP A 143 -12.17 16.79 12.21
N PHE A 144 -13.07 17.56 12.82
CA PHE A 144 -13.39 18.90 12.34
C PHE A 144 -13.73 19.87 13.46
N TYR A 145 -13.67 21.15 13.14
CA TYR A 145 -13.92 22.24 14.05
C TYR A 145 -14.76 23.34 13.38
N VAL A 146 -15.74 23.83 14.12
CA VAL A 146 -16.56 25.00 13.79
C VAL A 146 -16.49 25.95 14.98
N GLY A 147 -15.93 27.14 14.83
CA GLY A 147 -15.87 28.05 15.97
C GLY A 147 -15.14 29.36 15.75
N LEU A 148 -15.20 30.20 16.78
CA LEU A 148 -14.69 31.56 16.79
C LEU A 148 -13.23 31.61 17.23
N CYS A 149 -12.44 32.45 16.56
CA CYS A 149 -11.11 32.88 16.98
C CYS A 149 -10.93 34.36 16.66
N GLY A 150 -11.02 35.25 17.66
CA GLY A 150 -10.96 36.69 17.38
C GLY A 150 -12.09 37.12 16.43
N LYS A 151 -11.80 37.91 15.40
CA LYS A 151 -12.80 38.30 14.39
C LYS A 151 -13.07 37.20 13.34
N LYS A 152 -12.60 35.98 13.56
CA LYS A 152 -12.68 34.87 12.61
C LYS A 152 -13.70 33.83 13.04
N LEU A 153 -14.45 33.30 12.07
CA LEU A 153 -15.23 32.06 12.21
C LEU A 153 -14.55 31.00 11.35
N LEU A 154 -14.10 29.90 11.96
CA LEU A 154 -13.34 28.83 11.31
C LEU A 154 -14.25 27.62 11.11
N LEU A 155 -14.35 27.13 9.87
CA LEU A 155 -14.94 25.84 9.52
C LEU A 155 -13.85 25.03 8.82
N LEU A 156 -13.25 24.08 9.54
CA LEU A 156 -12.06 23.36 9.10
C LEU A 156 -12.11 21.89 9.57
N GLY A 157 -11.84 20.97 8.65
CA GLY A 157 -11.56 19.57 8.93
C GLY A 157 -10.10 19.19 8.73
N GLY A 158 -9.70 18.05 9.28
CA GLY A 158 -8.39 17.45 9.02
C GLY A 158 -8.24 16.89 7.60
N SER A 159 -9.35 16.64 6.89
CA SER A 159 -9.45 16.28 5.47
C SER A 159 -10.47 17.15 4.72
N GLU A 160 -10.59 16.94 3.42
CA GLU A 160 -11.60 17.58 2.58
C GLU A 160 -13.01 17.19 2.99
N GLU A 161 -13.23 15.89 3.16
CA GLU A 161 -14.51 15.34 3.60
C GLU A 161 -14.88 15.90 4.98
N ALA A 162 -13.94 15.93 5.93
CA ALA A 162 -14.19 16.47 7.26
C ALA A 162 -14.46 17.99 7.24
N THR A 163 -13.90 18.74 6.29
CA THR A 163 -14.22 20.17 6.12
C THR A 163 -15.64 20.35 5.55
N GLY A 164 -16.05 19.47 4.63
CA GLY A 164 -17.43 19.39 4.17
C GLY A 164 -18.41 19.12 5.32
N GLU A 165 -18.06 18.18 6.22
CA GLU A 165 -18.85 17.87 7.43
C GLU A 165 -18.92 19.05 8.41
N ALA A 166 -17.84 19.85 8.56
CA ALA A 166 -17.89 21.08 9.34
C ALA A 166 -18.90 22.09 8.77
N ILE A 167 -18.93 22.22 7.44
CA ILE A 167 -19.91 23.08 6.75
C ILE A 167 -21.33 22.54 6.98
N ASP A 168 -21.55 21.24 6.81
CA ASP A 168 -22.86 20.63 7.04
C ASP A 168 -23.34 20.82 8.49
N TRP A 169 -22.44 20.60 9.45
CA TRP A 169 -22.73 20.87 10.86
C TRP A 169 -23.16 22.32 11.08
N PHE A 170 -22.44 23.29 10.52
CA PHE A 170 -22.76 24.71 10.66
C PHE A 170 -24.11 25.05 10.03
N LEU A 171 -24.39 24.53 8.83
CA LEU A 171 -25.68 24.70 8.16
C LEU A 171 -26.83 24.15 9.01
N ASP A 172 -26.68 22.95 9.57
CA ASP A 172 -27.73 22.26 10.30
C ASP A 172 -27.95 22.78 11.73
N HIS A 173 -26.92 23.29 12.39
CA HIS A 173 -27.00 23.68 13.81
C HIS A 173 -27.10 25.19 14.01
N ILE A 174 -26.55 25.99 13.10
CA ILE A 174 -26.51 27.45 13.23
C ILE A 174 -27.52 28.13 12.27
N LEU A 175 -27.53 27.73 10.99
CA LEU A 175 -28.36 28.40 9.97
C LEU A 175 -29.74 27.76 9.77
N LYS A 176 -29.97 26.55 10.27
CA LYS A 176 -31.23 25.83 10.04
C LYS A 176 -32.42 26.58 10.60
N GLY A 177 -33.46 26.72 9.77
CA GLY A 177 -34.71 27.39 10.13
C GLY A 177 -34.61 28.92 10.15
N LYS A 178 -33.46 29.51 9.82
CA LYS A 178 -33.32 30.96 9.65
C LYS A 178 -33.98 31.41 8.35
N SER A 179 -34.60 32.57 8.43
CA SER A 179 -35.22 33.27 7.31
C SER A 179 -34.43 34.54 6.98
N LYS A 180 -34.67 35.07 5.79
CA LYS A 180 -34.07 36.32 5.36
C LYS A 180 -34.38 37.46 6.34
N GLY A 181 -33.34 38.16 6.80
CA GLY A 181 -33.45 39.24 7.78
C GLY A 181 -33.28 38.82 9.24
N ASP A 182 -33.29 37.52 9.54
CA ASP A 182 -33.03 37.03 10.90
C ASP A 182 -31.61 37.38 11.36
N SER A 183 -31.48 37.79 12.63
CA SER A 183 -30.17 37.95 13.25
C SER A 183 -29.58 36.59 13.66
N VAL A 184 -28.28 36.42 13.40
CA VAL A 184 -27.49 35.26 13.83
C VAL A 184 -26.31 35.74 14.65
N MET A 185 -26.38 35.49 15.96
CA MET A 185 -25.31 35.77 16.92
C MET A 185 -24.55 34.48 17.17
N LEU A 186 -23.22 34.55 17.07
CA LEU A 186 -22.31 33.46 17.38
C LEU A 186 -21.66 33.74 18.73
N HIS A 187 -21.74 32.77 19.63
CA HIS A 187 -21.14 32.81 20.94
C HIS A 187 -19.98 31.81 21.00
N ALA A 188 -19.02 32.04 21.89
CA ALA A 188 -17.98 31.04 22.17
C ALA A 188 -18.56 29.66 22.58
N ALA A 189 -19.78 29.62 23.12
CA ALA A 189 -20.50 28.39 23.44
C ALA A 189 -20.98 27.60 22.20
N ASP A 190 -21.02 28.23 21.04
CA ASP A 190 -21.36 27.60 19.76
C ASP A 190 -20.14 26.94 19.09
N ASN A 191 -18.95 27.11 19.68
CA ASN A 191 -17.75 26.41 19.23
C ASN A 191 -17.95 24.90 19.39
N TYR A 192 -17.70 24.17 18.31
CA TYR A 192 -17.89 22.74 18.24
C TYR A 192 -16.65 22.07 17.65
N ARG A 193 -16.15 21.06 18.36
CA ARG A 193 -15.10 20.16 17.87
C ARG A 193 -15.69 18.76 17.77
N TYR A 194 -15.61 18.20 16.58
CA TYR A 194 -15.84 16.79 16.35
C TYR A 194 -14.52 16.04 16.31
N GLU A 195 -14.42 14.98 17.10
CA GLU A 195 -13.30 14.05 17.07
C GLU A 195 -13.81 12.69 16.62
N LYS A 196 -13.25 12.17 15.52
CA LYS A 196 -13.62 10.85 15.03
C LYS A 196 -13.22 9.81 16.07
N ASN A 197 -14.16 8.97 16.48
CA ASN A 197 -13.90 7.93 17.46
C ASN A 197 -13.03 6.81 16.84
N CYS A 198 -11.73 6.87 17.12
CA CYS A 198 -10.75 5.86 16.73
C CYS A 198 -10.38 5.00 17.95
N LYS A 199 -9.95 3.75 17.71
CA LYS A 199 -9.52 2.86 18.80
C LYS A 199 -8.26 3.38 19.48
N ILE A 200 -7.33 3.91 18.69
CA ILE A 200 -6.14 4.59 19.17
C ILE A 200 -6.43 6.08 19.10
N LYS A 201 -6.38 6.76 20.25
CA LYS A 201 -6.63 8.19 20.37
C LYS A 201 -5.36 8.98 20.19
N THR A 202 -4.24 8.54 20.74
CA THR A 202 -2.99 9.29 20.69
C THR A 202 -1.84 8.39 20.29
N VAL A 203 -0.99 8.85 19.37
CA VAL A 203 0.27 8.17 19.04
C VAL A 203 1.39 9.21 19.09
N LEU A 204 2.40 8.93 19.91
CA LEU A 204 3.61 9.73 20.03
C LEU A 204 4.82 8.89 19.60
N LEU A 205 5.67 9.44 18.74
CA LEU A 205 6.97 8.90 18.37
C LEU A 205 8.04 9.73 19.06
N GLY A 206 8.65 9.18 20.12
CA GLY A 206 9.30 10.00 21.13
C GLY A 206 8.30 11.00 21.74
N GLU A 207 8.63 12.29 21.67
CA GLU A 207 7.74 13.37 22.15
C GLU A 207 6.84 13.96 21.05
N THR A 208 6.95 13.47 19.81
CA THR A 208 6.26 14.07 18.66
C THR A 208 4.98 13.32 18.30
N SER A 209 3.88 14.04 18.10
CA SER A 209 2.62 13.47 17.60
C SER A 209 2.76 12.98 16.16
N LEU A 210 2.13 11.84 15.84
CA LEU A 210 2.07 11.33 14.46
C LEU A 210 1.39 12.29 13.47
N LEU A 211 0.64 13.30 13.95
CA LEU A 211 0.07 14.36 13.10
C LEU A 211 1.15 15.11 12.30
N HIS A 212 2.39 15.11 12.78
CA HIS A 212 3.50 15.84 12.19
C HIS A 212 4.54 14.92 11.52
N CYS A 213 4.20 13.65 11.32
CA CYS A 213 5.14 12.66 10.81
C CYS A 213 4.79 12.28 9.37
N ASN A 214 5.83 12.08 8.55
CA ASN A 214 5.71 11.53 7.20
C ASN A 214 6.17 10.07 7.19
N ILE A 215 5.65 9.28 6.25
CA ILE A 215 6.24 8.00 5.89
C ILE A 215 7.27 8.26 4.79
N VAL A 216 8.51 7.82 5.00
CA VAL A 216 9.61 8.04 4.05
C VAL A 216 10.04 6.71 3.46
N ILE A 217 10.08 6.63 2.13
CA ILE A 217 10.54 5.46 1.36
C ILE A 217 11.70 5.84 0.43
N PRO A 218 12.44 4.88 -0.15
CA PRO A 218 13.49 5.19 -1.12
C PRO A 218 12.94 5.88 -2.38
N GLU A 219 13.71 6.78 -2.98
CA GLU A 219 13.34 7.52 -4.20
C GLU A 219 12.87 6.63 -5.35
N ALA A 220 13.48 5.44 -5.50
CA ALA A 220 13.12 4.46 -6.52
C ALA A 220 11.71 3.85 -6.32
N LYS A 221 11.08 4.07 -5.16
CA LYS A 221 9.78 3.51 -4.76
C LYS A 221 9.65 2.00 -5.04
N PRO A 222 10.61 1.17 -4.57
CA PRO A 222 10.50 -0.28 -4.69
C PRO A 222 9.16 -0.76 -4.12
N ILE A 223 8.53 -1.73 -4.80
CA ILE A 223 7.17 -2.17 -4.47
C ILE A 223 7.06 -2.72 -3.05
N THR A 224 8.12 -3.34 -2.55
CA THR A 224 8.23 -3.90 -1.20
C THR A 224 8.00 -2.83 -0.14
N GLU A 225 8.76 -1.74 -0.19
CA GLU A 225 8.66 -0.61 0.72
C GLU A 225 7.38 0.18 0.49
N TYR A 226 7.02 0.44 -0.77
CA TYR A 226 5.86 1.26 -1.10
C TYR A 226 4.56 0.60 -0.65
N ARG A 227 4.43 -0.73 -0.80
CA ARG A 227 3.27 -1.48 -0.29
C ARG A 227 3.17 -1.42 1.23
N VAL A 228 4.29 -1.59 1.95
CA VAL A 228 4.31 -1.46 3.43
C VAL A 228 3.93 -0.05 3.85
N ALA A 229 4.40 0.98 3.15
CA ALA A 229 4.02 2.37 3.40
C ALA A 229 2.52 2.62 3.21
N LEU A 230 1.93 2.17 2.09
CA LEU A 230 0.50 2.26 1.84
C LEU A 230 -0.33 1.52 2.89
N ALA A 231 0.06 0.28 3.22
CA ALA A 231 -0.64 -0.53 4.20
C ALA A 231 -0.57 0.07 5.61
N LEU A 232 0.59 0.61 6.00
CA LEU A 232 0.77 1.30 7.27
C LEU A 232 -0.04 2.61 7.32
N GLN A 233 0.01 3.43 6.27
CA GLN A 233 -0.80 4.65 6.18
C GLN A 233 -2.29 4.34 6.33
N ALA A 234 -2.78 3.33 5.61
CA ALA A 234 -4.17 2.89 5.70
C ALA A 234 -4.52 2.34 7.09
N HIS A 235 -3.61 1.62 7.75
CA HIS A 235 -3.80 1.14 9.12
C HIS A 235 -3.89 2.28 10.13
N LEU A 236 -2.97 3.25 10.05
CA LEU A 236 -2.95 4.44 10.92
C LEU A 236 -4.20 5.30 10.73
N LEU A 237 -4.59 5.54 9.47
CA LEU A 237 -5.78 6.31 9.14
C LEU A 237 -7.04 5.65 9.72
N ARG A 238 -7.24 4.35 9.45
CA ARG A 238 -8.44 3.63 9.88
C ARG A 238 -8.54 3.45 11.40
N ASN A 239 -7.42 3.17 12.07
CA ASN A 239 -7.44 2.78 13.48
C ASN A 239 -7.12 3.91 14.45
N ALA A 240 -6.43 4.96 13.99
CA ALA A 240 -5.91 6.03 14.82
C ALA A 240 -6.24 7.44 14.29
N GLY A 241 -6.75 7.57 13.06
CA GLY A 241 -7.09 8.85 12.43
C GLY A 241 -5.90 9.64 11.88
N TYR A 242 -4.68 9.10 11.96
CA TYR A 242 -3.47 9.76 11.48
C TYR A 242 -3.26 9.47 9.99
N TYR A 243 -3.10 10.52 9.20
CA TYR A 243 -2.69 10.43 7.80
C TYR A 243 -1.27 10.97 7.66
N CYS A 244 -0.29 10.07 7.65
CA CYS A 244 1.11 10.41 7.42
C CYS A 244 1.36 10.40 5.91
N GLU A 245 1.75 11.54 5.33
CA GLU A 245 2.04 11.63 3.89
C GLU A 245 3.20 10.69 3.53
N ILE A 246 3.08 9.96 2.41
CA ILE A 246 4.17 9.13 1.89
C ILE A 246 5.04 9.99 0.98
N VAL A 247 6.28 10.24 1.40
CA VAL A 247 7.29 10.99 0.65
C VAL A 247 8.50 10.10 0.36
N THR A 248 9.33 10.52 -0.59
CA THR A 248 10.62 9.84 -0.84
C THR A 248 11.73 10.47 -0.02
N ASP A 249 12.81 9.74 0.17
CA ASP A 249 14.03 10.21 0.83
C ASP A 249 14.82 11.28 0.04
N ALA A 250 14.35 11.63 -1.17
CA ALA A 250 14.76 12.82 -1.91
C ALA A 250 14.18 14.12 -1.32
N THR A 251 13.14 14.06 -0.48
CA THR A 251 12.66 15.23 0.25
C THR A 251 13.56 15.54 1.44
N GLU A 252 13.64 16.80 1.85
CA GLU A 252 14.40 17.20 3.04
C GLU A 252 13.91 16.46 4.30
N PRO A 253 14.81 16.05 5.22
CA PRO A 253 14.45 15.42 6.48
C PRO A 253 13.47 16.26 7.31
N SER A 254 12.35 15.66 7.69
CA SER A 254 11.44 16.28 8.67
C SER A 254 11.88 15.93 10.10
N ALA A 255 11.30 16.64 11.07
CA ALA A 255 11.54 16.37 12.49
C ALA A 255 10.95 15.03 12.96
N CYS A 256 9.97 14.46 12.25
CA CYS A 256 9.37 13.17 12.59
C CYS A 256 9.09 12.31 11.35
N GLU A 257 9.62 11.08 11.33
CA GLU A 257 9.56 10.21 10.15
C GLU A 257 9.35 8.73 10.52
N LEU A 258 8.48 8.06 9.77
CA LEU A 258 8.37 6.60 9.71
C LEU A 258 9.16 6.15 8.46
N VAL A 259 10.39 5.69 8.64
CA VAL A 259 11.34 5.41 7.54
C VAL A 259 11.24 3.94 7.18
N ILE A 260 10.85 3.61 5.95
CA ILE A 260 10.68 2.24 5.46
C ILE A 260 11.70 1.97 4.35
N GLY A 261 12.54 0.96 4.58
CA GLY A 261 13.57 0.45 3.70
C GLY A 261 14.90 1.18 3.76
N GLN A 262 15.74 0.90 2.76
CA GLN A 262 17.09 1.44 2.67
C GLN A 262 17.05 2.85 2.08
N THR A 263 17.04 3.85 2.96
CA THR A 263 16.94 5.27 2.58
C THR A 263 18.22 6.05 2.87
N THR A 264 18.32 7.26 2.32
CA THR A 264 19.40 8.21 2.63
C THR A 264 19.38 8.74 4.06
N ARG A 265 18.30 8.52 4.84
CA ARG A 265 18.19 8.98 6.24
C ARG A 265 19.19 8.26 7.12
N GLU A 266 19.05 6.95 7.18
CA GLU A 266 19.93 6.01 7.85
C GLU A 266 19.54 4.59 7.44
N ALA A 267 20.52 3.72 7.20
CA ALA A 267 20.31 2.34 6.83
C ALA A 267 20.31 1.43 8.06
N LEU A 268 19.34 0.52 8.14
CA LEU A 268 19.36 -0.57 9.11
C LEU A 268 19.94 -1.82 8.45
N SER A 269 20.94 -2.42 9.11
CA SER A 269 21.37 -3.78 8.77
C SER A 269 20.32 -4.78 9.24
N VAL A 270 19.95 -5.68 8.33
CA VAL A 270 19.02 -6.79 8.55
C VAL A 270 19.73 -8.11 8.30
N ALA A 271 19.32 -9.16 9.02
CA ALA A 271 19.79 -10.52 8.74
C ALA A 271 19.17 -11.02 7.42
N HIS A 272 19.75 -12.08 6.85
CA HIS A 272 19.14 -12.77 5.72
C HIS A 272 17.72 -13.25 6.08
N ASN A 273 16.75 -13.03 5.18
CA ASN A 273 15.32 -13.24 5.39
C ASN A 273 14.76 -12.51 6.63
N GLY A 274 15.47 -11.51 7.13
CA GLY A 274 15.17 -10.80 8.36
C GLY A 274 14.49 -9.46 8.15
N TYR A 275 13.77 -9.02 9.18
CA TYR A 275 13.33 -7.64 9.34
C TYR A 275 13.85 -7.04 10.63
N ARG A 276 13.86 -5.70 10.67
CA ARG A 276 14.19 -4.90 11.85
C ARG A 276 13.29 -3.68 11.90
N ILE A 277 12.70 -3.43 13.06
CA ILE A 277 11.94 -2.23 13.40
C ILE A 277 12.60 -1.58 14.59
N GLU A 278 13.05 -0.34 14.47
CA GLU A 278 13.80 0.34 15.53
C GLU A 278 13.43 1.81 15.64
N GLN A 279 13.12 2.27 16.85
CA GLN A 279 12.89 3.68 17.14
C GLN A 279 14.18 4.35 17.59
N ARG A 280 14.45 5.55 17.04
CA ARG A 280 15.57 6.43 17.41
C ARG A 280 15.09 7.87 17.41
N GLY A 281 14.89 8.44 18.61
CA GLY A 281 14.32 9.78 18.75
C GLY A 281 12.93 9.87 18.10
N SER A 282 12.70 10.88 17.27
CA SER A 282 11.42 11.03 16.56
C SER A 282 11.35 10.27 15.24
N ARG A 283 12.14 9.19 15.07
CA ARG A 283 12.11 8.34 13.89
C ARG A 283 11.87 6.88 14.24
N LEU A 284 11.05 6.20 13.43
CA LEU A 284 10.84 4.76 13.48
C LEU A 284 11.33 4.17 12.15
N TYR A 285 12.38 3.37 12.21
CA TYR A 285 12.98 2.72 11.06
C TYR A 285 12.41 1.32 10.90
N VAL A 286 12.12 0.93 9.66
CA VAL A 286 11.64 -0.39 9.27
C VAL A 286 12.49 -0.83 8.09
N ALA A 287 13.22 -1.93 8.20
CA ALA A 287 13.96 -2.50 7.09
C ALA A 287 13.74 -4.00 7.04
N ALA A 288 13.82 -4.58 5.85
CA ALA A 288 13.74 -6.02 5.65
C ALA A 288 14.59 -6.46 4.45
N ASP A 289 15.00 -7.72 4.44
CA ASP A 289 15.88 -8.29 3.40
C ASP A 289 15.13 -8.54 2.08
N ASN A 290 13.85 -8.88 2.17
CA ASN A 290 13.04 -9.22 1.02
C ASN A 290 11.54 -9.02 1.26
N VAL A 291 10.76 -9.32 0.22
CA VAL A 291 9.32 -9.11 0.14
C VAL A 291 8.53 -9.82 1.25
N PHE A 292 8.95 -11.01 1.69
CA PHE A 292 8.28 -11.74 2.77
C PHE A 292 8.66 -11.20 4.14
N ALA A 293 9.93 -10.85 4.34
CA ALA A 293 10.37 -10.20 5.56
C ALA A 293 9.69 -8.82 5.76
N TYR A 294 9.38 -8.10 4.68
CA TYR A 294 8.56 -6.88 4.74
C TYR A 294 7.11 -7.13 5.16
N ASP A 295 6.52 -8.26 4.75
CA ASP A 295 5.19 -8.66 5.19
C ASP A 295 5.17 -8.96 6.70
N LEU A 296 6.16 -9.70 7.19
CA LEU A 296 6.36 -9.93 8.62
C LEU A 296 6.58 -8.63 9.40
N ALA A 297 7.35 -7.69 8.83
CA ALA A 297 7.54 -6.37 9.43
C ALA A 297 6.21 -5.61 9.52
N LEU A 298 5.38 -5.65 8.48
CA LEU A 298 4.05 -5.04 8.48
C LEU A 298 3.11 -5.69 9.51
N GLU A 299 3.15 -7.01 9.67
CA GLU A 299 2.42 -7.72 10.72
C GLU A 299 2.85 -7.23 12.12
N GLN A 300 4.16 -7.07 12.37
CA GLN A 300 4.64 -6.52 13.64
C GLN A 300 4.28 -5.06 13.83
N LEU A 301 4.36 -4.24 12.78
CA LEU A 301 3.96 -2.84 12.85
C LEU A 301 2.49 -2.72 13.22
N THR A 302 1.61 -3.46 12.56
CA THR A 302 0.15 -3.31 12.75
C THR A 302 -0.38 -4.10 13.96
N GLY A 303 0.23 -5.23 14.28
CA GLY A 303 -0.16 -6.13 15.37
C GLY A 303 0.48 -5.79 16.72
N THR A 304 1.71 -5.26 16.71
CA THR A 304 2.47 -4.99 17.94
C THR A 304 2.67 -3.49 18.16
N VAL A 305 3.33 -2.79 17.23
CA VAL A 305 3.74 -1.39 17.42
C VAL A 305 2.53 -0.45 17.45
N PHE A 306 1.67 -0.56 16.44
CA PHE A 306 0.43 0.19 16.27
C PHE A 306 -0.78 -0.67 16.61
N SER A 307 -0.66 -1.48 17.66
CA SER A 307 -1.72 -2.40 18.09
C SER A 307 -2.93 -1.63 18.62
N ARG A 308 -4.11 -2.23 18.48
CA ARG A 308 -5.40 -1.63 18.88
C ARG A 308 -5.75 -1.88 20.34
N THR A 309 -4.75 -2.19 21.17
CA THR A 309 -4.94 -2.64 22.56
C THR A 309 -4.90 -1.49 23.57
N GLN A 310 -4.38 -0.32 23.18
CA GLN A 310 -4.25 0.86 24.01
C GLN A 310 -4.81 2.08 23.28
N GLU A 311 -5.41 3.00 24.03
CA GLU A 311 -5.90 4.27 23.49
C GLU A 311 -4.76 5.30 23.29
N GLU A 312 -3.66 5.18 24.04
CA GLU A 312 -2.46 6.01 23.90
C GLU A 312 -1.25 5.12 23.64
N LEU A 313 -0.55 5.37 22.54
CA LEU A 313 0.67 4.67 22.15
C LEU A 313 1.85 5.64 22.25
N ARG A 314 2.84 5.31 23.08
CA ARG A 314 4.13 6.00 23.16
C ARG A 314 5.21 5.11 22.61
N LEU A 315 5.69 5.43 21.41
CA LEU A 315 6.71 4.66 20.72
C LEU A 315 8.08 5.11 21.23
N GLU A 316 8.48 4.52 22.35
CA GLU A 316 9.78 4.68 22.99
C GLU A 316 10.44 3.32 23.13
N ASN A 317 11.73 3.23 22.77
CA ASN A 317 12.52 2.00 22.86
C ASN A 317 11.96 0.84 22.03
N VAL A 318 11.27 1.12 20.92
CA VAL A 318 10.82 0.09 19.98
C VAL A 318 12.05 -0.54 19.33
N SER A 319 12.22 -1.85 19.51
CA SER A 319 13.29 -2.64 18.89
C SER A 319 12.79 -4.06 18.67
N LEU A 320 12.36 -4.35 17.44
CA LEU A 320 11.88 -5.66 17.03
C LEU A 320 12.75 -6.19 15.90
N THR A 321 13.08 -7.46 15.96
CA THR A 321 13.77 -8.19 14.89
C THR A 321 13.14 -9.56 14.75
N GLY A 322 13.08 -10.06 13.53
CA GLY A 322 12.65 -11.43 13.27
C GLY A 322 13.16 -11.89 11.91
N THR A 323 12.98 -13.16 11.63
CA THR A 323 13.34 -13.78 10.35
C THR A 323 12.17 -14.61 9.86
N ASP A 324 11.97 -14.61 8.55
CA ASP A 324 11.11 -15.59 7.92
C ASP A 324 11.77 -16.97 8.01
N GLU A 325 11.15 -17.89 8.73
CA GLU A 325 11.66 -19.25 8.91
C GLU A 325 11.62 -20.06 7.61
N ALA A 326 10.76 -19.68 6.66
CA ALA A 326 10.68 -20.32 5.36
C ALA A 326 11.70 -19.72 4.39
N ASP A 327 12.90 -20.29 4.35
CA ASP A 327 13.89 -19.97 3.32
C ASP A 327 13.43 -20.51 1.95
N ARG A 328 12.73 -19.65 1.19
CA ARG A 328 12.23 -19.95 -0.16
C ARG A 328 13.34 -20.06 -1.20
N SER A 329 14.50 -19.50 -0.90
CA SER A 329 15.68 -19.63 -1.75
C SER A 329 16.33 -21.01 -1.60
N ALA A 330 16.11 -21.71 -0.48
CA ALA A 330 16.63 -23.06 -0.23
C ALA A 330 16.19 -24.05 -1.33
N ARG A 331 17.15 -24.86 -1.78
CA ARG A 331 17.00 -25.81 -2.90
C ARG A 331 17.14 -27.25 -2.42
N SER A 332 16.33 -28.14 -2.98
CA SER A 332 16.45 -29.60 -2.76
C SER A 332 17.19 -30.33 -3.90
N GLY A 333 17.59 -29.62 -4.96
CA GLY A 333 18.30 -30.16 -6.12
C GLY A 333 19.22 -29.12 -6.78
N THR A 334 19.99 -29.56 -7.79
CA THR A 334 21.00 -28.72 -8.48
C THR A 334 20.39 -27.57 -9.28
N TYR A 335 19.24 -27.84 -9.91
CA TYR A 335 18.58 -26.93 -10.85
C TYR A 335 17.18 -26.59 -10.38
N ARG A 336 16.72 -25.37 -10.72
CA ARG A 336 15.37 -24.88 -10.40
C ARG A 336 14.68 -24.31 -11.63
N ILE A 337 13.50 -24.83 -11.97
CA ILE A 337 12.61 -24.24 -12.98
C ILE A 337 11.42 -23.59 -12.26
N LEU A 338 11.02 -22.40 -12.70
CA LEU A 338 9.77 -21.76 -12.29
C LEU A 338 8.86 -21.59 -13.52
N ILE A 339 7.62 -22.05 -13.45
CA ILE A 339 6.60 -21.85 -14.49
C ILE A 339 5.42 -21.08 -13.88
N ASN A 340 4.96 -20.01 -14.53
CA ASN A 340 3.86 -19.20 -14.01
C ASN A 340 3.08 -18.44 -15.10
N ASN A 341 1.76 -18.63 -15.15
CA ASN A 341 0.87 -17.70 -15.84
C ASN A 341 0.77 -16.42 -15.00
N ILE A 342 1.07 -15.27 -15.60
CA ILE A 342 1.17 -13.99 -14.89
C ILE A 342 -0.06 -13.09 -15.05
N TYR A 343 -1.07 -13.56 -15.80
CA TYR A 343 -2.25 -12.77 -16.14
C TYR A 343 -1.87 -11.37 -16.64
N GLY A 344 -1.10 -11.32 -17.74
CA GLY A 344 -0.51 -10.09 -18.26
C GLY A 344 -1.50 -9.14 -18.96
N GLY A 345 -2.77 -9.54 -19.07
CA GLY A 345 -3.85 -8.69 -19.58
C GLY A 345 -4.13 -7.47 -18.69
N HIS A 346 -4.80 -6.47 -19.27
CA HIS A 346 -5.29 -5.30 -18.54
C HIS A 346 -6.80 -5.35 -18.40
N GLN A 347 -7.28 -5.36 -17.16
CA GLN A 347 -8.61 -4.90 -16.84
C GLN A 347 -8.47 -3.68 -15.90
N PRO A 348 -9.23 -2.58 -16.08
CA PRO A 348 -9.13 -1.40 -15.20
C PRO A 348 -9.19 -1.74 -13.70
N GLN A 349 -10.00 -2.74 -13.36
CA GLN A 349 -10.14 -3.29 -12.01
C GLN A 349 -8.92 -4.10 -11.49
N HIS A 350 -7.95 -4.41 -12.37
CA HIS A 350 -6.76 -5.22 -12.06
C HIS A 350 -5.47 -4.62 -12.67
N PRO A 351 -4.98 -3.45 -12.18
CA PRO A 351 -3.77 -2.81 -12.69
C PRO A 351 -2.53 -3.73 -12.68
N PHE A 352 -1.98 -4.01 -13.86
CA PHE A 352 -0.85 -4.95 -13.98
C PHE A 352 0.46 -4.44 -13.36
N ALA A 353 0.72 -3.12 -13.34
CA ALA A 353 2.00 -2.57 -12.92
C ALA A 353 2.42 -3.08 -11.52
N GLN A 354 1.55 -2.92 -10.52
CA GLN A 354 1.84 -3.38 -9.15
C GLN A 354 2.04 -4.91 -9.08
N ARG A 355 1.23 -5.68 -9.82
CA ARG A 355 1.34 -7.15 -9.88
C ARG A 355 2.65 -7.61 -10.49
N GLY A 356 3.07 -7.01 -11.60
CA GLY A 356 4.33 -7.33 -12.26
C GLY A 356 5.55 -7.05 -11.38
N GLU A 357 5.53 -5.96 -10.62
CA GLU A 357 6.61 -5.65 -9.67
C GLU A 357 6.68 -6.68 -8.53
N MET A 358 5.53 -7.07 -7.97
CA MET A 358 5.46 -8.11 -6.94
C MET A 358 5.94 -9.48 -7.46
N LEU A 359 5.59 -9.86 -8.70
CA LEU A 359 6.09 -11.09 -9.34
C LEU A 359 7.61 -11.05 -9.55
N ALA A 360 8.16 -9.93 -9.99
CA ALA A 360 9.60 -9.80 -10.17
C ALA A 360 10.37 -10.00 -8.84
N GLU A 361 9.88 -9.41 -7.74
CA GLU A 361 10.46 -9.61 -6.41
C GLU A 361 10.29 -11.06 -5.93
N LEU A 362 9.14 -11.68 -6.20
CA LEU A 362 8.88 -13.09 -5.91
C LEU A 362 9.91 -14.00 -6.60
N TYR A 363 10.13 -13.78 -7.89
CA TYR A 363 11.10 -14.54 -8.68
C TYR A 363 12.54 -14.29 -8.21
N ARG A 364 12.88 -13.07 -7.78
CA ARG A 364 14.18 -12.75 -7.20
C ARG A 364 14.45 -13.58 -5.95
N VAL A 365 13.47 -13.73 -5.05
CA VAL A 365 13.62 -14.49 -3.80
C VAL A 365 13.65 -16.00 -4.05
N TYR A 366 12.76 -16.53 -4.89
CA TYR A 366 12.80 -17.93 -5.29
C TYR A 366 14.04 -18.29 -6.11
N ASN A 367 14.65 -17.29 -6.75
CA ASN A 367 15.92 -17.38 -7.44
C ASN A 367 16.02 -18.56 -8.42
N PRO A 368 15.03 -18.81 -9.30
CA PRO A 368 15.05 -19.93 -10.25
C PRO A 368 16.22 -19.82 -11.24
N ASP A 369 16.49 -20.89 -11.96
CA ASP A 369 17.51 -20.89 -13.01
C ASP A 369 16.91 -20.55 -14.35
N ILE A 370 15.70 -21.09 -14.58
CA ILE A 370 14.91 -20.90 -15.79
C ILE A 370 13.49 -20.53 -15.35
N ILE A 371 12.92 -19.50 -15.97
CA ILE A 371 11.57 -19.01 -15.74
C ILE A 371 10.79 -19.14 -17.04
N GLY A 372 9.67 -19.85 -17.03
CA GLY A 372 8.70 -19.88 -18.13
C GLY A 372 7.43 -19.13 -17.74
N LEU A 373 7.09 -18.11 -18.52
CA LEU A 373 5.89 -17.31 -18.26
C LEU A 373 4.80 -17.62 -19.30
N GLN A 374 3.54 -17.44 -18.94
CA GLN A 374 2.39 -17.43 -19.86
C GLN A 374 1.64 -16.11 -19.74
N GLU A 375 0.89 -15.73 -20.78
CA GLU A 375 0.22 -14.42 -20.87
C GLU A 375 1.17 -13.23 -20.81
N PHE A 376 2.39 -13.40 -21.34
CA PHE A 376 3.39 -12.34 -21.37
C PHE A 376 3.06 -11.29 -22.43
N THR A 377 2.33 -10.26 -22.04
CA THR A 377 1.95 -9.12 -22.89
C THR A 377 3.07 -8.09 -22.98
N ASP A 378 2.85 -7.00 -23.72
CA ASP A 378 3.71 -5.81 -23.74
C ASP A 378 3.88 -5.18 -22.35
N ARG A 379 2.84 -5.21 -21.52
CA ARG A 379 2.89 -4.69 -20.16
C ARG A 379 3.80 -5.52 -19.25
N ALA A 380 3.86 -6.82 -19.50
CA ALA A 380 4.73 -7.75 -18.79
C ALA A 380 6.22 -7.55 -19.08
N GLU A 381 6.60 -6.75 -20.08
CA GLU A 381 8.00 -6.37 -20.33
C GLU A 381 8.62 -5.64 -19.14
N SER A 382 7.80 -5.01 -18.29
CA SER A 382 8.23 -4.44 -17.00
C SER A 382 8.79 -5.48 -16.02
N ILE A 383 8.31 -6.73 -16.07
CA ILE A 383 8.90 -7.84 -15.29
C ILE A 383 10.30 -8.13 -15.82
N ALA A 384 10.46 -8.25 -17.14
CA ALA A 384 11.76 -8.53 -17.75
C ALA A 384 12.82 -7.48 -17.39
N ALA A 385 12.44 -6.19 -17.34
CA ALA A 385 13.33 -5.12 -16.92
C ALA A 385 13.80 -5.23 -15.46
N ARG A 386 13.07 -5.96 -14.61
CA ARG A 386 13.37 -6.15 -13.18
C ARG A 386 14.08 -7.47 -12.89
N LEU A 387 14.03 -8.43 -13.81
CA LEU A 387 14.73 -9.72 -13.72
C LEU A 387 16.24 -9.57 -14.01
N THR A 388 16.93 -8.78 -13.18
CA THR A 388 18.38 -8.59 -13.28
C THR A 388 19.09 -9.94 -13.15
N GLY A 389 20.03 -10.22 -14.06
CA GLY A 389 20.75 -11.50 -14.13
C GLY A 389 20.08 -12.56 -15.00
N TYR A 390 18.87 -12.32 -15.52
CA TYR A 390 18.22 -13.21 -16.47
C TYR A 390 18.28 -12.66 -17.90
N THR A 391 18.38 -13.57 -18.85
CA THR A 391 18.29 -13.29 -20.28
C THR A 391 17.05 -13.97 -20.84
N MET A 392 16.26 -13.25 -21.65
CA MET A 392 15.16 -13.85 -22.39
C MET A 392 15.70 -14.69 -23.55
N VAL A 393 15.24 -15.94 -23.67
CA VAL A 393 15.59 -16.84 -24.77
C VAL A 393 15.17 -16.22 -26.10
N GLN A 394 16.12 -16.12 -27.02
CA GLN A 394 15.88 -15.59 -28.36
C GLN A 394 15.29 -16.68 -29.26
N VAL A 395 14.19 -16.38 -29.94
CA VAL A 395 13.49 -17.30 -30.86
C VAL A 395 12.95 -16.55 -32.07
N ASN A 396 12.80 -17.26 -33.19
CA ASN A 396 12.14 -16.73 -34.38
C ASN A 396 10.63 -16.97 -34.30
N THR A 397 9.87 -15.93 -33.95
CA THR A 397 8.40 -15.98 -33.87
C THR A 397 7.70 -15.66 -35.19
N GLN A 398 8.46 -15.41 -36.27
CA GLN A 398 7.94 -14.95 -37.56
C GLN A 398 7.11 -13.65 -37.46
N GLY A 399 7.49 -12.76 -36.54
CA GLY A 399 6.84 -11.46 -36.35
C GLY A 399 5.61 -11.48 -35.44
N VAL A 400 5.24 -12.63 -34.87
CA VAL A 400 4.18 -12.74 -33.85
C VAL A 400 4.77 -12.48 -32.46
N ARG A 401 4.02 -11.86 -31.54
CA ARG A 401 4.46 -11.69 -30.15
C ARG A 401 4.60 -13.06 -29.47
N ASN A 402 5.67 -13.23 -28.69
CA ASN A 402 5.82 -14.39 -27.83
C ASN A 402 5.11 -14.15 -26.47
N PHE A 403 3.99 -14.82 -26.26
CA PHE A 403 3.24 -14.76 -24.99
C PHE A 403 3.69 -15.82 -23.97
N VAL A 404 4.61 -16.70 -24.38
CA VAL A 404 5.10 -17.81 -23.56
C VAL A 404 6.63 -17.83 -23.47
N PRO A 405 7.30 -16.72 -23.09
CA PRO A 405 8.75 -16.64 -23.12
C PRO A 405 9.41 -17.52 -22.06
N LEU A 406 10.68 -17.83 -22.30
CA LEU A 406 11.60 -18.38 -21.31
C LEU A 406 12.66 -17.32 -20.97
N PHE A 407 13.02 -17.23 -19.70
CA PHE A 407 14.16 -16.49 -19.18
C PHE A 407 15.11 -17.45 -18.48
N TYR A 408 16.41 -17.19 -18.52
CA TYR A 408 17.42 -18.04 -17.89
C TYR A 408 18.58 -17.23 -17.34
N LYS A 409 19.29 -17.78 -16.36
CA LYS A 409 20.54 -17.23 -15.83
C LYS A 409 21.71 -17.44 -16.78
N ALA A 410 22.14 -16.39 -17.46
CA ALA A 410 23.20 -16.48 -18.47
C ALA A 410 24.61 -16.72 -17.90
N ASP A 411 24.80 -16.50 -16.59
CA ASP A 411 26.02 -16.87 -15.86
C ASP A 411 26.07 -18.36 -15.48
N ARG A 412 24.94 -19.09 -15.62
CA ARG A 412 24.85 -20.53 -15.33
C ARG A 412 24.64 -21.41 -16.56
N PHE A 413 24.05 -20.89 -17.63
CA PHE A 413 23.70 -21.70 -18.81
C PHE A 413 24.05 -21.02 -20.12
N GLU A 414 24.48 -21.82 -21.09
CA GLU A 414 24.42 -21.47 -22.51
C GLU A 414 23.15 -22.04 -23.16
N VAL A 415 22.59 -21.32 -24.13
CA VAL A 415 21.50 -21.81 -24.98
C VAL A 415 22.11 -22.50 -26.20
N VAL A 416 22.00 -23.82 -26.26
CA VAL A 416 22.51 -24.66 -27.36
C VAL A 416 21.60 -24.52 -28.58
N ALA A 417 20.30 -24.51 -28.35
CA ALA A 417 19.28 -24.34 -29.36
C ALA A 417 18.00 -23.80 -28.74
N SER A 418 17.18 -23.14 -29.54
CA SER A 418 15.89 -22.62 -29.10
C SER A 418 14.89 -22.68 -30.25
N GLY A 419 13.61 -22.67 -29.92
CA GLY A 419 12.55 -22.66 -30.90
C GLY A 419 11.23 -22.15 -30.36
N TYR A 420 10.36 -21.81 -31.31
CA TYR A 420 9.02 -21.34 -31.06
C TYR A 420 8.08 -22.05 -32.02
N HIS A 421 7.01 -22.64 -31.48
CA HIS A 421 5.97 -23.27 -32.28
C HIS A 421 4.62 -22.70 -31.88
N ARG A 422 4.00 -21.95 -32.80
CA ARG A 422 2.63 -21.46 -32.63
C ARG A 422 1.66 -22.57 -32.99
N TYR A 423 0.71 -22.86 -32.10
CA TYR A 423 -0.24 -23.93 -32.35
C TYR A 423 -1.21 -23.61 -33.48
N THR A 424 -1.48 -24.60 -34.32
CA THR A 424 -2.48 -24.54 -35.38
C THR A 424 -3.69 -25.41 -35.03
N ASP A 425 -4.53 -24.90 -34.14
CA ASP A 425 -5.68 -25.58 -33.51
C ASP A 425 -7.05 -25.11 -34.05
N GLY A 426 -7.05 -24.13 -34.97
CA GLY A 426 -8.24 -23.49 -35.51
C GLY A 426 -8.92 -22.47 -34.57
N GLN A 427 -8.49 -22.30 -33.33
CA GLN A 427 -9.08 -21.40 -32.33
C GLN A 427 -8.10 -20.41 -31.68
N ASN A 428 -6.81 -20.52 -31.98
CA ASN A 428 -5.72 -19.71 -31.47
C ASN A 428 -5.82 -18.26 -31.95
N ASP A 429 -5.81 -17.34 -30.99
CA ASP A 429 -5.82 -15.88 -31.17
C ASP A 429 -4.41 -15.29 -31.36
N ASN A 430 -3.44 -16.14 -31.70
CA ASN A 430 -1.99 -15.89 -31.75
C ASN A 430 -1.27 -15.89 -30.40
N SER A 431 -1.95 -16.16 -29.28
CA SER A 431 -1.32 -16.25 -27.97
C SER A 431 -0.91 -17.67 -27.56
N LYS A 432 -1.38 -18.72 -28.26
CA LYS A 432 -1.16 -20.12 -27.88
C LYS A 432 0.02 -20.71 -28.64
N ALA A 433 1.05 -21.11 -27.91
CA ALA A 433 2.31 -21.57 -28.46
C ALA A 433 3.12 -22.33 -27.42
N VAL A 434 4.26 -22.86 -27.86
CA VAL A 434 5.35 -23.30 -27.01
C VAL A 434 6.65 -22.60 -27.40
N THR A 435 7.36 -22.05 -26.41
CA THR A 435 8.76 -21.63 -26.53
C THR A 435 9.62 -22.65 -25.81
N TRP A 436 10.71 -23.08 -26.44
CA TRP A 436 11.64 -24.03 -25.84
C TRP A 436 13.09 -23.60 -26.03
N ALA A 437 13.96 -24.08 -25.13
CA ALA A 437 15.40 -24.00 -25.27
C ALA A 437 16.08 -25.24 -24.70
N VAL A 438 17.18 -25.65 -25.34
CA VAL A 438 18.14 -26.63 -24.85
C VAL A 438 19.25 -25.87 -24.16
N PHE A 439 19.43 -26.14 -22.88
CA PHE A 439 20.43 -25.50 -22.04
C PHE A 439 21.59 -26.45 -21.82
N ARG A 440 22.80 -25.90 -21.79
CA ARG A 440 23.97 -26.57 -21.21
C ARG A 440 24.45 -25.80 -19.99
N ALA A 441 24.56 -26.47 -18.87
CA ALA A 441 25.10 -25.90 -17.64
C ALA A 441 26.61 -25.63 -17.81
N LEU A 442 27.05 -24.44 -17.41
CA LEU A 442 28.43 -23.98 -17.63
C LEU A 442 29.42 -24.58 -16.62
N ASP A 443 28.95 -25.01 -15.46
CA ASP A 443 29.76 -25.54 -14.36
C ASP A 443 30.12 -27.02 -14.55
N ASN A 444 29.18 -27.84 -15.02
CA ASN A 444 29.37 -29.29 -15.14
C ASN A 444 29.07 -29.87 -16.54
N GLY A 445 28.51 -29.08 -17.46
CA GLY A 445 28.22 -29.49 -18.83
C GLY A 445 26.92 -30.27 -19.02
N ASP A 446 26.08 -30.41 -18.00
CA ASP A 446 24.77 -31.06 -18.09
C ASP A 446 23.92 -30.44 -19.20
N VAL A 447 23.18 -31.29 -19.92
CA VAL A 447 22.29 -30.84 -21.00
C VAL A 447 20.87 -31.29 -20.72
N PHE A 448 19.94 -30.33 -20.75
CA PHE A 448 18.50 -30.58 -20.65
C PHE A 448 17.74 -29.47 -21.38
N ALA A 449 16.48 -29.73 -21.73
CA ALA A 449 15.63 -28.72 -22.35
C ALA A 449 14.49 -28.30 -21.43
N VAL A 450 14.06 -27.05 -21.57
CA VAL A 450 12.85 -26.51 -20.91
C VAL A 450 11.94 -25.89 -21.95
N ALA A 451 10.63 -26.11 -21.81
CA ALA A 451 9.61 -25.48 -22.65
C ALA A 451 8.47 -24.84 -21.82
N SER A 452 8.08 -23.62 -22.19
CA SER A 452 6.91 -22.91 -21.66
C SER A 452 5.79 -22.96 -22.69
N THR A 453 4.58 -23.37 -22.27
CA THR A 453 3.41 -23.49 -23.17
C THR A 453 2.16 -22.82 -22.58
N HIS A 454 1.23 -22.44 -23.45
CA HIS A 454 -0.11 -21.99 -23.06
C HIS A 454 -1.12 -22.53 -24.08
N PHE A 455 -2.11 -23.29 -23.62
CA PHE A 455 -3.20 -23.83 -24.44
C PHE A 455 -4.42 -22.91 -24.47
N SER A 456 -5.36 -23.16 -25.38
CA SER A 456 -6.59 -22.36 -25.50
C SER A 456 -7.45 -22.32 -24.23
N TRP A 457 -7.76 -21.11 -23.76
CA TRP A 457 -8.52 -20.83 -22.52
C TRP A 457 -10.05 -20.89 -22.69
N LYS A 458 -10.55 -20.87 -23.93
CA LYS A 458 -11.99 -20.84 -24.20
C LYS A 458 -12.65 -22.12 -23.66
N ALA A 459 -13.83 -22.00 -23.04
CA ALA A 459 -14.52 -23.13 -22.42
C ALA A 459 -14.77 -24.25 -23.45
N GLU A 460 -15.18 -23.88 -24.65
CA GLU A 460 -15.49 -24.74 -25.79
C GLU A 460 -14.26 -25.29 -26.55
N ALA A 461 -13.04 -24.91 -26.18
CA ALA A 461 -11.82 -25.26 -26.90
C ALA A 461 -11.26 -26.67 -26.57
N GLY A 462 -12.10 -27.64 -26.19
CA GLY A 462 -11.66 -29.00 -25.84
C GLY A 462 -10.83 -29.68 -26.94
N GLU A 463 -11.32 -29.64 -28.19
CA GLU A 463 -10.63 -30.20 -29.37
C GLU A 463 -9.36 -29.41 -29.75
N ALA A 464 -9.38 -28.08 -29.56
CA ALA A 464 -8.22 -27.24 -29.80
C ALA A 464 -7.11 -27.55 -28.80
N ARG A 465 -7.43 -27.67 -27.50
CA ARG A 465 -6.47 -28.11 -26.47
C ARG A 465 -5.90 -29.51 -26.76
N LEU A 466 -6.71 -30.42 -27.30
CA LEU A 466 -6.21 -31.75 -27.69
C LEU A 466 -5.22 -31.65 -28.86
N THR A 467 -5.50 -30.77 -29.82
CA THR A 467 -4.61 -30.48 -30.96
C THR A 467 -3.32 -29.79 -30.50
N ASP A 468 -3.39 -28.89 -29.51
CA ASP A 468 -2.23 -28.28 -28.86
C ASP A 468 -1.37 -29.36 -28.16
N ALA A 469 -2.00 -30.27 -27.40
CA ALA A 469 -1.33 -31.38 -26.72
C ALA A 469 -0.59 -32.33 -27.68
N VAL A 470 -1.17 -32.62 -28.85
CA VAL A 470 -0.50 -33.40 -29.90
C VAL A 470 0.75 -32.66 -30.41
N GLN A 471 0.61 -31.40 -30.81
CA GLN A 471 1.72 -30.60 -31.32
C GLN A 471 2.83 -30.40 -30.28
N LEU A 472 2.47 -30.13 -29.01
CA LEU A 472 3.43 -30.04 -27.91
C LEU A 472 4.23 -31.34 -27.76
N SER A 473 3.55 -32.48 -27.80
CA SER A 473 4.19 -33.80 -27.69
C SER A 473 5.16 -34.05 -28.86
N GLU A 474 4.80 -33.64 -30.07
CA GLU A 474 5.67 -33.77 -31.26
C GLU A 474 6.91 -32.86 -31.17
N VAL A 475 6.73 -31.61 -30.73
CA VAL A 475 7.85 -30.67 -30.50
C VAL A 475 8.81 -31.23 -29.45
N VAL A 476 8.29 -31.68 -28.30
CA VAL A 476 9.08 -32.22 -27.20
C VAL A 476 9.82 -33.50 -27.61
N ALA A 477 9.16 -34.43 -28.31
CA ALA A 477 9.79 -35.63 -28.81
C ALA A 477 10.91 -35.32 -29.83
N GLY A 478 10.70 -34.32 -30.69
CA GLY A 478 11.72 -33.85 -31.63
C GLY A 478 12.96 -33.30 -30.93
N ILE A 479 12.79 -32.50 -29.87
CA ILE A 479 13.90 -32.00 -29.05
C ILE A 479 14.65 -33.16 -28.40
N ALA A 480 13.94 -34.06 -27.73
CA ALA A 480 14.55 -35.21 -27.05
C ALA A 480 15.35 -36.09 -28.03
N ALA A 481 14.80 -36.37 -29.21
CA ALA A 481 15.46 -37.16 -30.24
C ALA A 481 16.68 -36.46 -30.85
N GLN A 482 16.60 -35.14 -31.08
CA GLN A 482 17.69 -34.38 -31.71
C GLN A 482 18.87 -34.16 -30.76
N TYR A 483 18.61 -33.91 -29.48
CA TYR A 483 19.65 -33.50 -28.51
C TYR A 483 19.99 -34.58 -27.48
N GLY A 484 19.23 -35.69 -27.42
CA GLY A 484 19.52 -36.81 -26.51
C GLY A 484 19.46 -36.43 -25.03
N CYS A 485 18.65 -35.44 -24.68
CA CYS A 485 18.55 -34.88 -23.33
C CYS A 485 17.13 -35.01 -22.75
N PRO A 486 16.97 -34.99 -21.41
CA PRO A 486 15.65 -34.84 -20.82
C PRO A 486 15.02 -33.51 -21.22
N VAL A 487 13.69 -33.50 -21.36
CA VAL A 487 12.91 -32.32 -21.72
C VAL A 487 11.86 -32.07 -20.65
N PHE A 488 12.02 -31.00 -19.89
CA PHE A 488 10.99 -30.47 -18.99
C PHE A 488 10.09 -29.52 -19.79
N PHE A 489 8.78 -29.63 -19.62
CA PHE A 489 7.86 -28.75 -20.34
C PHE A 489 6.59 -28.54 -19.54
N GLY A 490 6.10 -27.30 -19.53
CA GLY A 490 4.97 -26.97 -18.68
C GLY A 490 4.41 -25.57 -18.93
N GLY A 491 3.31 -25.30 -18.27
CA GLY A 491 2.58 -24.03 -18.37
C GLY A 491 1.09 -24.24 -18.14
N ASP A 492 0.31 -23.26 -18.56
CA ASP A 492 -1.14 -23.28 -18.44
C ASP A 492 -1.77 -24.09 -19.59
N PHE A 493 -2.25 -25.29 -19.25
CA PHE A 493 -2.89 -26.20 -20.20
C PHE A 493 -4.40 -25.92 -20.32
N ASN A 494 -4.96 -25.04 -19.48
CA ASN A 494 -6.40 -24.73 -19.41
C ASN A 494 -7.27 -26.00 -19.31
N CYS A 495 -6.74 -27.07 -18.73
CA CYS A 495 -7.43 -28.33 -18.53
C CYS A 495 -6.82 -29.14 -17.39
N ASN A 496 -7.65 -29.88 -16.67
CA ASN A 496 -7.20 -30.67 -15.53
C ASN A 496 -6.76 -32.10 -15.90
N MET A 497 -6.30 -32.86 -14.90
CA MET A 497 -5.72 -34.19 -15.09
C MET A 497 -6.71 -35.23 -15.68
N SER A 498 -8.02 -35.00 -15.55
CA SER A 498 -9.05 -35.90 -16.09
C SER A 498 -9.29 -35.71 -17.60
N SER A 499 -8.83 -34.59 -18.15
CA SER A 499 -9.12 -34.17 -19.51
C SER A 499 -8.35 -34.98 -20.57
N ALA A 500 -8.87 -35.00 -21.80
CA ALA A 500 -8.20 -35.67 -22.93
C ALA A 500 -6.83 -35.04 -23.30
N PRO A 501 -6.64 -33.71 -23.30
CA PRO A 501 -5.34 -33.10 -23.60
C PRO A 501 -4.23 -33.50 -22.61
N TYR A 502 -4.53 -33.49 -21.30
CA TYR A 502 -3.59 -33.96 -20.28
C TYR A 502 -3.20 -35.43 -20.52
N ARG A 503 -4.19 -36.31 -20.73
CA ARG A 503 -3.94 -37.73 -20.99
C ARG A 503 -3.11 -37.94 -22.25
N ARG A 504 -3.36 -37.17 -23.31
CA ARG A 504 -2.60 -37.25 -24.56
C ARG A 504 -1.12 -36.93 -24.37
N VAL A 505 -0.79 -35.97 -23.50
CA VAL A 505 0.59 -35.63 -23.12
C VAL A 505 1.21 -36.78 -22.33
N ALA A 506 0.51 -37.33 -21.33
CA ALA A 506 1.01 -38.48 -20.56
C ALA A 506 1.25 -39.73 -21.44
N GLU A 507 0.36 -40.00 -22.39
CA GLU A 507 0.47 -41.11 -23.36
C GLU A 507 1.63 -40.95 -24.35
N SER A 508 2.25 -39.76 -24.44
CA SER A 508 3.47 -39.55 -25.23
C SER A 508 4.73 -40.14 -24.57
N GLY A 509 4.61 -40.70 -23.37
CA GLY A 509 5.73 -41.19 -22.55
C GLY A 509 6.29 -40.14 -21.60
N ALA A 510 5.72 -38.95 -21.55
CA ALA A 510 6.06 -37.93 -20.58
C ALA A 510 5.39 -38.21 -19.21
N ALA A 511 6.14 -37.97 -18.13
CA ALA A 511 5.66 -38.14 -16.77
C ALA A 511 5.41 -36.78 -16.12
N ASP A 512 4.30 -36.64 -15.39
CA ASP A 512 4.01 -35.44 -14.62
C ASP A 512 4.99 -35.35 -13.43
N THR A 513 5.74 -34.26 -13.36
CA THR A 513 6.78 -34.06 -12.35
C THR A 513 6.22 -33.96 -10.93
N TRP A 514 4.96 -33.57 -10.76
CA TRP A 514 4.27 -33.64 -9.45
C TRP A 514 4.19 -35.08 -8.92
N ARG A 515 4.03 -36.07 -9.82
CA ARG A 515 4.01 -37.50 -9.46
C ARG A 515 5.40 -38.08 -9.25
N LEU A 516 6.42 -37.49 -9.87
CA LEU A 516 7.82 -37.94 -9.77
C LEU A 516 8.54 -37.36 -8.56
N ALA A 517 8.12 -36.18 -8.08
CA ALA A 517 8.82 -35.45 -7.05
C ALA A 517 8.90 -36.23 -5.74
N LYS A 518 10.08 -36.25 -5.11
CA LYS A 518 10.26 -36.81 -3.75
C LYS A 518 9.40 -36.06 -2.73
N THR A 519 9.14 -34.78 -2.96
CA THR A 519 8.24 -33.97 -2.15
C THR A 519 7.37 -33.11 -3.05
N SER A 520 6.06 -33.21 -2.88
CA SER A 520 5.07 -32.41 -3.59
C SER A 520 3.94 -31.97 -2.65
N VAL A 521 3.16 -30.99 -3.09
CA VAL A 521 1.96 -30.50 -2.41
C VAL A 521 0.74 -30.86 -3.25
N ASP A 522 -0.30 -31.42 -2.63
CA ASP A 522 -1.56 -31.73 -3.31
C ASP A 522 -2.50 -30.51 -3.26
N LEU A 523 -2.32 -29.60 -4.22
CA LEU A 523 -3.07 -28.35 -4.30
C LEU A 523 -3.29 -27.93 -5.75
N CYS A 524 -4.45 -27.34 -6.03
CA CYS A 524 -4.76 -26.74 -7.33
C CYS A 524 -3.89 -25.50 -7.58
N THR A 525 -3.69 -25.19 -8.86
CA THR A 525 -2.71 -24.19 -9.29
C THR A 525 -3.29 -22.82 -9.62
N ASN A 526 -4.61 -22.67 -9.55
CA ASN A 526 -5.33 -21.43 -9.82
C ASN A 526 -6.30 -21.07 -8.68
N HIS A 527 -6.66 -19.79 -8.60
CA HIS A 527 -7.53 -19.25 -7.57
C HIS A 527 -8.25 -17.98 -8.06
N SER A 528 -9.25 -17.53 -7.29
CA SER A 528 -9.93 -16.26 -7.58
C SER A 528 -9.01 -15.06 -7.37
N TYR A 529 -9.28 -13.97 -8.10
CA TYR A 529 -8.50 -12.74 -8.04
C TYR A 529 -8.54 -12.06 -6.66
N ALA A 530 -7.39 -11.49 -6.27
CA ALA A 530 -7.36 -10.43 -5.28
C ALA A 530 -8.03 -9.15 -5.84
N SER A 531 -8.63 -8.35 -4.96
CA SER A 531 -9.32 -7.12 -5.34
C SER A 531 -8.39 -5.92 -5.21
N TYR A 532 -8.32 -5.07 -6.23
CA TYR A 532 -7.61 -3.79 -6.14
C TYR A 532 -8.52 -2.75 -5.48
N ASN A 533 -8.03 -2.15 -4.39
CA ASN A 533 -8.71 -1.06 -3.70
C ASN A 533 -8.10 0.27 -4.18
N GLU A 534 -8.87 1.05 -4.94
CA GLU A 534 -8.41 2.33 -5.52
C GLU A 534 -8.08 3.38 -4.45
N GLU A 535 -8.78 3.35 -3.31
CA GLU A 535 -8.56 4.31 -2.21
C GLU A 535 -7.23 4.05 -1.50
N THR A 536 -6.91 2.78 -1.23
CA THR A 536 -5.67 2.38 -0.55
C THR A 536 -4.52 2.09 -1.51
N GLN A 537 -4.80 1.95 -2.81
CA GLN A 537 -3.87 1.53 -3.85
C GLN A 537 -3.24 0.15 -3.61
N LEU A 538 -3.97 -0.74 -2.93
CA LEU A 538 -3.49 -2.07 -2.57
C LEU A 538 -4.36 -3.17 -3.19
N TYR A 539 -3.72 -4.25 -3.60
CA TYR A 539 -4.39 -5.55 -3.69
C TYR A 539 -4.69 -6.09 -2.29
N GLU A 540 -5.95 -6.47 -2.08
CA GLU A 540 -6.55 -6.95 -0.84
C GLU A 540 -7.34 -8.26 -1.08
N ASN A 541 -7.67 -8.97 -0.01
CA ASN A 541 -8.48 -10.20 -0.03
C ASN A 541 -7.94 -11.32 -0.94
N PRO A 542 -6.67 -11.74 -0.77
CA PRO A 542 -6.12 -12.87 -1.52
C PRO A 542 -6.89 -14.16 -1.20
N VAL A 543 -7.12 -14.99 -2.21
CA VAL A 543 -7.79 -16.29 -2.06
C VAL A 543 -6.76 -17.39 -2.27
N LYS A 544 -6.61 -18.27 -1.28
CA LYS A 544 -5.79 -19.47 -1.43
C LYS A 544 -6.56 -20.54 -2.23
N PRO A 545 -5.91 -21.26 -3.17
CA PRO A 545 -6.51 -22.45 -3.75
C PRO A 545 -6.81 -23.48 -2.66
N SER A 546 -7.83 -24.30 -2.86
CA SER A 546 -8.28 -25.31 -1.89
C SER A 546 -8.58 -26.68 -2.49
N ALA A 547 -8.75 -26.77 -3.82
CA ALA A 547 -8.90 -28.04 -4.51
C ALA A 547 -7.56 -28.79 -4.57
N ALA A 548 -7.63 -30.11 -4.82
CA ALA A 548 -6.45 -30.96 -5.01
C ALA A 548 -5.76 -30.68 -6.35
N TYR A 549 -4.51 -31.13 -6.51
CA TYR A 549 -3.75 -30.98 -7.76
C TYR A 549 -4.44 -31.68 -8.94
N ALA A 550 -5.33 -32.65 -8.68
CA ALA A 550 -6.18 -33.26 -9.70
C ALA A 550 -7.02 -32.25 -10.50
N GLU A 551 -7.34 -31.09 -9.91
CA GLU A 551 -8.09 -30.00 -10.54
C GLU A 551 -7.20 -28.89 -11.12
N ALA A 552 -5.87 -28.98 -10.92
CA ALA A 552 -4.91 -28.01 -11.45
C ALA A 552 -4.99 -27.92 -12.98
N ILE A 553 -4.70 -26.74 -13.51
CA ILE A 553 -4.61 -26.49 -14.96
C ILE A 553 -3.20 -26.12 -15.41
N ASP A 554 -2.30 -25.86 -14.47
CA ASP A 554 -0.89 -25.62 -14.71
C ASP A 554 -0.12 -26.89 -14.36
N HIS A 555 0.72 -27.36 -15.28
CA HIS A 555 1.46 -28.60 -15.10
C HIS A 555 2.90 -28.47 -15.58
N ILE A 556 3.79 -29.30 -15.02
CA ILE A 556 5.14 -29.51 -15.56
C ILE A 556 5.35 -31.01 -15.77
N PHE A 557 5.64 -31.40 -17.00
CA PHE A 557 5.96 -32.75 -17.43
C PHE A 557 7.45 -32.89 -17.73
N LEU A 558 7.92 -34.13 -17.72
CA LEU A 558 9.28 -34.54 -18.06
C LEU A 558 9.24 -35.71 -19.04
N LEU A 559 9.90 -35.56 -20.19
CA LEU A 559 10.23 -36.66 -21.10
C LEU A 559 11.70 -37.05 -20.92
N GLY A 560 11.97 -38.36 -20.79
CA GLY A 560 13.32 -38.92 -20.59
C GLY A 560 13.75 -38.92 -19.12
N THR A 561 13.12 -39.74 -18.29
CA THR A 561 13.30 -39.75 -16.83
C THR A 561 14.58 -40.44 -16.35
N ASP A 562 15.24 -41.22 -17.20
CA ASP A 562 16.28 -42.18 -16.79
C ASP A 562 17.52 -41.55 -16.10
N ARG A 563 17.75 -40.25 -16.30
CA ARG A 563 18.89 -39.51 -15.73
C ARG A 563 18.47 -38.31 -14.90
N VAL A 564 17.22 -38.29 -14.45
CA VAL A 564 16.65 -37.14 -13.72
C VAL A 564 16.01 -37.63 -12.44
N THR A 565 16.48 -37.06 -11.34
CA THR A 565 15.78 -37.11 -10.07
C THR A 565 14.99 -35.81 -9.88
N VAL A 566 13.67 -35.91 -9.71
CA VAL A 566 12.83 -34.77 -9.34
C VAL A 566 12.80 -34.67 -7.82
N ASP A 567 13.47 -33.66 -7.26
CA ASP A 567 13.64 -33.52 -5.82
C ASP A 567 12.43 -32.87 -5.15
N ARG A 568 11.86 -31.83 -5.77
CA ARG A 568 10.71 -31.12 -5.21
C ARG A 568 9.83 -30.49 -6.28
N PHE A 569 8.52 -30.58 -6.09
CA PHE A 569 7.50 -29.83 -6.81
C PHE A 569 6.72 -28.96 -5.83
N LEU A 570 6.91 -27.64 -5.89
CA LEU A 570 6.26 -26.68 -5.00
C LEU A 570 5.23 -25.85 -5.77
N ILE A 571 4.09 -25.61 -5.12
CA ILE A 571 3.04 -24.69 -5.56
C ILE A 571 3.05 -23.50 -4.62
N SER A 572 3.51 -22.34 -5.09
CA SER A 572 3.68 -21.16 -4.24
C SER A 572 2.33 -20.50 -3.94
N THR A 573 1.91 -20.56 -2.67
CA THR A 573 0.73 -19.84 -2.15
C THR A 573 1.09 -18.69 -1.21
N ASP A 574 2.32 -18.17 -1.34
CA ASP A 574 2.70 -16.98 -0.60
C ASP A 574 1.83 -15.79 -0.99
N LEU A 575 1.67 -14.85 -0.04
CA LEU A 575 0.82 -13.67 -0.20
C LEU A 575 1.06 -12.95 -1.53
N TYR A 576 2.31 -12.69 -1.88
CA TYR A 576 2.65 -11.96 -3.10
C TYR A 576 2.35 -12.72 -4.39
N ALA A 577 2.36 -14.07 -4.37
CA ALA A 577 1.85 -14.83 -5.51
C ALA A 577 0.34 -14.59 -5.66
N LEU A 578 -0.41 -14.76 -4.55
CA LEU A 578 -1.87 -14.66 -4.53
C LEU A 578 -2.42 -13.26 -4.85
N LEU A 579 -1.61 -12.22 -4.64
CA LEU A 579 -1.98 -10.84 -4.98
C LEU A 579 -1.67 -10.47 -6.44
N SER A 580 -0.80 -11.22 -7.10
CA SER A 580 -0.21 -10.80 -8.39
C SER A 580 -0.78 -11.50 -9.62
N THR A 581 -1.44 -12.63 -9.44
CA THR A 581 -2.05 -13.42 -10.52
C THR A 581 -3.14 -14.30 -9.91
N ASP A 582 -4.05 -14.80 -10.74
CA ASP A 582 -5.01 -15.87 -10.47
C ASP A 582 -4.40 -17.28 -10.57
N HIS A 583 -3.10 -17.39 -10.86
CA HIS A 583 -2.35 -18.64 -10.86
C HIS A 583 -1.29 -18.65 -9.76
N THR A 584 -0.79 -19.83 -9.45
CA THR A 584 0.31 -20.02 -8.51
C THR A 584 1.58 -20.40 -9.27
N PRO A 585 2.75 -19.83 -8.93
CA PRO A 585 4.01 -20.28 -9.50
C PRO A 585 4.30 -21.74 -9.15
N LEU A 586 4.63 -22.52 -10.18
CA LEU A 586 5.11 -23.90 -10.04
C LEU A 586 6.63 -23.88 -10.01
N ILE A 587 7.22 -24.44 -8.95
CA ILE A 587 8.67 -24.45 -8.75
C ILE A 587 9.14 -25.90 -8.68
N LEU A 588 10.01 -26.27 -9.60
CA LEU A 588 10.57 -27.60 -9.74
C LEU A 588 12.06 -27.57 -9.40
N ASP A 589 12.46 -28.26 -8.33
CA ASP A 589 13.87 -28.56 -8.07
C ASP A 589 14.18 -29.97 -8.57
N PHE A 590 15.27 -30.12 -9.31
CA PHE A 590 15.72 -31.40 -9.85
C PHE A 590 17.24 -31.50 -9.91
N SER A 591 17.71 -32.73 -10.05
CA SER A 591 19.12 -33.07 -10.20
C SER A 591 19.30 -34.02 -11.38
N MET A 592 20.38 -33.81 -12.13
CA MET A 592 20.82 -34.73 -13.17
C MET A 592 21.69 -35.82 -12.53
N GLU A 593 21.49 -37.07 -12.91
CA GLU A 593 22.34 -38.18 -12.46
C GLU A 593 23.57 -38.30 -13.37
N GLU A 594 24.73 -38.66 -12.80
CA GLU A 594 25.95 -38.92 -13.59
C GLU A 594 25.67 -40.04 -14.59
N GLY A 595 25.94 -39.75 -15.87
CA GLY A 595 25.70 -40.66 -17.00
C GLY A 595 26.82 -41.67 -17.23
#